data_AF-A0A531LM57-F1
#
_entry.id   AF-A0A531LM57-F1
#
_cell.length_a   1.000
_cell.length_b   1.000
_cell.length_c   1.000
_cell.angle_alpha   90.00
_cell.angle_beta   90.00
_cell.angle_gamma   90.00
#
_symmetry.space_group_name_H-M   'P 1'
#
loop_
_entity.id
_entity.type
_entity.pdbx_description
1 polymer ?
#
loop_
_entity_poly.entity_id
_entity_poly.type
_entity_poly.pdbx_seq_one_letter_code
_entity_poly.pdbx_strand_id
1 'polypeptide(L)'
;GKSTLIKAISGAVHPDEGTIELDGKQVLFKSPIEAREAGIETVYQNLALSPALSIADNMFLGREIRKPGPLGSWLRMLDRPAMEKRARD
;
A
#
# COMPACT_ATOMS: atom_id res chain seq x y z
N GLY A 1 -4.56 -0.52 -22.95
CA GLY A 1 -3.34 -1.31 -22.71
C GLY A 1 -2.71 -1.02 -21.36
N LYS A 2 -2.07 0.15 -21.21
CA LYS A 2 -1.25 0.49 -20.02
C LYS A 2 -1.94 0.27 -18.66
N SER A 3 -3.15 0.79 -18.50
CA SER A 3 -3.86 0.68 -17.21
C SER A 3 -4.25 -0.76 -16.87
N THR A 4 -4.54 -1.59 -17.87
CA THR A 4 -4.82 -3.03 -17.68
C THR A 4 -3.56 -3.77 -17.26
N LEU A 5 -2.42 -3.46 -17.88
CA LEU A 5 -1.12 -4.03 -17.50
C LEU A 5 -0.76 -3.69 -16.05
N ILE A 6 -0.91 -2.41 -15.66
CA ILE A 6 -0.65 -1.99 -14.28
C ILE A 6 -1.58 -2.72 -13.30
N LYS A 7 -2.86 -2.87 -13.65
CA LYS A 7 -3.82 -3.62 -12.81
C LYS A 7 -3.46 -5.11 -12.69
N ALA A 8 -2.90 -5.71 -13.73
CA ALA A 8 -2.43 -7.09 -13.69
C ALA A 8 -1.21 -7.24 -12.77
N ILE A 9 -0.23 -6.35 -12.90
CA ILE A 9 0.97 -6.34 -12.05
C ILE A 9 0.61 -6.05 -10.59
N SER A 10 -0.37 -5.17 -10.35
CA SER A 10 -0.81 -4.80 -9.01
C SER A 10 -1.82 -5.77 -8.40
N GLY A 11 -2.13 -6.92 -9.03
CA GLY A 11 -3.09 -7.90 -8.50
C GLY A 11 -4.55 -7.41 -8.45
N ALA A 12 -4.88 -6.31 -9.15
CA ALA A 12 -6.23 -5.78 -9.26
C ALA A 12 -7.04 -6.45 -10.39
N VAL A 13 -6.36 -7.08 -11.35
CA VAL A 13 -6.96 -7.85 -12.45
C VAL A 13 -6.14 -9.13 -12.62
N HIS A 14 -6.80 -10.26 -12.83
CA HIS A 14 -6.10 -11.48 -13.24
C HIS A 14 -5.88 -11.47 -14.76
N PRO A 15 -4.64 -11.66 -15.25
CA PRO A 15 -4.41 -11.89 -16.67
C PRO A 15 -5.00 -13.24 -17.08
N ASP A 16 -5.59 -13.30 -18.27
CA ASP A 16 -6.20 -14.53 -18.80
C ASP A 16 -5.14 -15.57 -19.20
N GLU A 17 -3.99 -15.10 -19.72
CA GLU A 17 -2.87 -15.93 -20.16
C GLU A 17 -1.53 -15.21 -19.90
N GLY A 18 -0.44 -16.00 -19.91
CA GLY A 18 0.93 -15.52 -19.67
C GLY A 18 1.37 -15.62 -18.22
N THR A 19 2.58 -15.12 -17.95
CA THR A 19 3.21 -15.21 -16.63
C THR A 19 3.81 -13.87 -16.23
N ILE A 20 3.80 -13.58 -14.93
CA ILE A 20 4.48 -12.43 -14.34
C ILE A 20 5.55 -13.00 -13.41
N GLU A 21 6.76 -12.48 -13.50
CA GLU A 21 7.87 -12.85 -12.62
C GLU A 21 8.34 -11.63 -11.84
N LEU A 22 8.52 -11.80 -10.53
CA LEU A 22 9.13 -10.83 -9.64
C LEU A 22 10.39 -11.47 -9.05
N ASP A 23 11.54 -10.83 -9.25
CA ASP A 23 12.85 -11.34 -8.81
C ASP A 23 13.12 -12.80 -9.26
N GLY A 24 12.72 -13.13 -10.50
CA GLY A 24 12.87 -14.47 -11.08
C GLY A 24 11.91 -15.53 -10.53
N LYS A 25 10.93 -15.14 -9.70
CA LYS A 25 9.88 -16.03 -9.20
C LYS A 25 8.57 -15.68 -9.86
N GLN A 26 7.90 -16.69 -10.40
CA GLN A 26 6.55 -16.52 -10.94
C GLN A 26 5.58 -16.12 -9.83
N VAL A 27 4.82 -15.05 -10.06
CA VAL A 27 3.85 -14.50 -9.12
C VAL A 27 2.47 -14.44 -9.77
N LEU A 28 1.45 -14.72 -8.96
CA LEU A 28 0.04 -14.56 -9.33
C LEU A 28 -0.70 -14.02 -8.12
N PHE A 29 -0.83 -12.70 -8.05
CA PHE A 29 -1.52 -12.03 -6.94
C PHE A 29 -3.03 -12.12 -7.14
N LYS A 30 -3.75 -12.53 -6.09
CA LYS A 30 -5.22 -12.59 -6.05
C LYS A 30 -5.85 -11.31 -5.54
N SER A 31 -5.02 -10.43 -4.98
CA SER A 31 -5.46 -9.12 -4.51
C SER A 31 -4.31 -8.11 -4.56
N PRO A 32 -4.63 -6.80 -4.56
CA PRO A 32 -3.62 -5.76 -4.42
C PRO A 32 -2.84 -5.80 -3.11
N ILE A 33 -3.41 -6.40 -2.07
CA ILE A 33 -2.75 -6.54 -0.77
C ILE A 33 -1.57 -7.53 -0.90
N GLU A 34 -1.77 -8.66 -1.58
CA GLU A 34 -0.71 -9.65 -1.81
C GLU A 34 0.43 -9.08 -2.65
N ALA A 35 0.10 -8.32 -3.71
CA ALA A 35 1.11 -7.66 -4.54
C ALA A 35 1.97 -6.70 -3.71
N ARG A 36 1.34 -5.95 -2.79
CA ARG A 36 2.02 -5.03 -1.89
C ARG A 36 2.91 -5.74 -0.87
N GLU A 37 2.46 -6.86 -0.30
CA GLU A 37 3.28 -7.68 0.61
C GLU A 37 4.51 -8.26 -0.10
N ALA A 38 4.42 -8.50 -1.42
CA ALA A 38 5.55 -8.86 -2.26
C ALA A 38 6.44 -7.66 -2.66
N GLY A 39 6.13 -6.44 -2.20
CA GLY A 39 6.92 -5.23 -2.45
C GLY A 39 6.47 -4.38 -3.64
N ILE A 40 5.32 -4.67 -4.25
CA ILE A 40 4.78 -3.90 -5.37
C ILE A 40 3.84 -2.81 -4.85
N GLU A 41 4.29 -1.55 -4.88
CA GLU A 41 3.45 -0.39 -4.57
C GLU A 41 3.05 0.33 -5.87
N THR A 42 1.75 0.57 -6.08
CA THR A 42 1.23 1.16 -7.32
C THR A 42 0.67 2.56 -7.07
N VAL A 43 1.20 3.57 -7.78
CA VAL A 43 0.66 4.93 -7.76
C VAL A 43 -0.35 5.11 -8.90
N TYR A 44 -1.63 5.24 -8.57
CA TYR A 44 -2.68 5.48 -9.56
C TYR A 44 -2.77 6.97 -9.94
N GLN A 45 -3.14 7.24 -11.20
CA GLN A 45 -3.22 8.61 -11.73
C GLN A 45 -4.22 9.49 -10.98
N ASN A 46 -5.33 8.91 -10.54
CA ASN A 46 -6.24 9.58 -9.60
C ASN A 46 -5.86 9.15 -8.20
N LEU A 47 -5.24 10.08 -7.46
CA LEU A 47 -4.89 9.85 -6.07
C LEU A 47 -6.20 9.83 -5.26
N ALA A 48 -6.50 8.69 -4.63
CA ALA A 48 -7.63 8.55 -3.72
C ALA A 48 -7.30 9.17 -2.35
N LEU A 49 -6.95 10.47 -2.34
CA LEU A 49 -6.60 11.20 -1.13
C LEU A 49 -7.85 11.57 -0.34
N SER A 50 -7.77 11.49 0.98
CA SER A 50 -8.75 12.09 1.87
C SER A 50 -8.40 13.56 2.12
N PRO A 51 -9.24 14.52 1.70
CA PRO A 51 -8.97 15.94 1.93
C PRO A 51 -9.06 16.33 3.41
N ALA A 52 -9.65 15.48 4.25
CA ALA A 52 -9.75 15.70 5.69
C ALA A 52 -8.48 15.27 6.45
N LEU A 53 -7.52 14.64 5.78
CA LEU A 53 -6.29 14.12 6.38
C LEU A 53 -5.10 14.99 6.00
N SER A 54 -4.12 15.08 6.91
CA SER A 54 -2.83 15.69 6.60
C SER A 54 -2.10 14.88 5.51
N ILE A 55 -1.02 15.44 4.95
CA ILE A 55 -0.17 14.73 3.96
C ILE A 55 0.39 13.44 4.58
N ALA A 56 0.94 13.54 5.79
CA ALA A 56 1.46 12.38 6.52
C ALA A 56 0.37 11.35 6.78
N ASP A 57 -0.82 11.77 7.25
CA ASP A 57 -1.91 10.82 7.50
C ASP A 57 -2.39 10.13 6.21
N ASN A 58 -2.45 10.85 5.08
CA ASN A 58 -2.76 10.24 3.78
C ASN A 58 -1.70 9.23 3.35
N MET A 59 -0.41 9.54 3.58
CA MET A 59 0.68 8.62 3.26
C MET A 59 0.62 7.33 4.08
N PHE A 60 0.12 7.37 5.31
CA PHE A 60 0.01 6.21 6.19
C PHE A 60 -1.39 5.60 6.27
N LEU A 61 -2.34 6.04 5.44
CA LEU A 61 -3.72 5.56 5.46
C LEU A 61 -3.78 4.03 5.20
N GLY A 62 -4.43 3.28 6.09
CA GLY A 62 -4.49 1.82 6.05
C GLY A 62 -3.16 1.12 6.41
N ARG A 63 -2.17 1.88 6.87
CA ARG A 63 -0.86 1.43 7.36
C ARG A 63 -0.36 2.31 8.52
N GLU A 64 -1.29 2.77 9.34
CA GLU A 64 -1.02 3.75 10.38
C GLU A 64 -0.07 3.18 11.43
N ILE A 65 0.97 3.94 11.79
CA ILE A 65 1.90 3.54 12.84
C ILE A 65 1.20 3.77 14.19
N ARG A 66 1.08 2.71 15.00
CA ARG A 66 0.53 2.79 16.35
C ARG A 66 1.62 3.05 17.38
N LYS A 67 1.26 3.73 18.47
CA LYS A 67 2.20 3.92 19.59
C LYS A 67 2.62 2.58 20.17
N PRO A 68 3.87 2.42 20.64
CA PRO A 68 4.28 1.20 21.31
C PRO A 68 3.52 1.00 22.63
N GLY A 69 3.36 -0.27 23.03
CA GLY A 69 2.76 -0.63 24.31
C GLY A 69 1.22 -0.55 24.36
N PRO A 70 0.64 -0.53 25.58
CA PRO A 70 -0.81 -0.65 25.77
C PRO A 70 -1.61 0.51 25.14
N LEU A 71 -1.00 1.68 24.98
CA LEU A 71 -1.63 2.83 24.29
C LEU A 71 -1.94 2.53 22.82
N GLY A 72 -1.06 1.85 22.09
CA GLY A 72 -1.35 1.46 20.70
C GLY A 72 -2.13 0.16 20.59
N SER A 73 -1.90 -0.80 21.49
CA SER A 73 -2.57 -2.11 21.43
C SER A 73 -4.01 -2.07 21.95
N TRP A 74 -4.27 -1.34 23.04
CA TRP A 74 -5.59 -1.29 23.69
C TRP A 74 -6.39 -0.06 23.28
N LEU A 75 -5.78 1.13 23.31
CA LEU A 75 -6.46 2.38 22.92
C LEU A 75 -6.37 2.69 21.42
N ARG A 76 -5.70 1.84 20.63
CA ARG A 76 -5.48 2.03 19.19
C ARG A 76 -4.90 3.40 18.83
N MET A 77 -4.09 3.97 19.73
CA MET A 77 -3.58 5.32 19.59
C MET A 77 -2.47 5.37 18.53
N LEU A 78 -2.57 6.32 17.60
CA LEU A 78 -1.62 6.49 16.51
C LEU A 78 -0.37 7.27 16.95
N ASP A 79 0.76 6.93 16.36
CA ASP A 79 2.04 7.63 16.54
C ASP A 79 2.25 8.68 15.44
N ARG A 80 1.51 9.79 15.55
CA ARG A 80 1.61 10.92 14.62
C ARG A 80 3.04 11.47 14.49
N PRO A 81 3.80 11.70 15.58
CA PRO A 81 5.19 12.16 15.47
C PRO A 81 6.08 11.21 14.67
N ALA A 82 5.94 9.89 14.86
CA ALA A 82 6.71 8.91 14.09
C ALA A 82 6.34 8.92 12.60
N MET A 83 5.04 9.03 12.29
CA MET A 83 4.56 9.14 10.90
C MET A 83 5.05 10.43 10.23
N GLU A 84 4.99 11.57 10.91
CA GLU A 84 5.48 12.84 10.39
C GLU A 84 6.98 12.84 10.12
N LYS A 85 7.77 12.25 11.03
CA LYS A 85 9.21 12.12 10.82
C LYS A 85 9.51 11.28 9.58
N ARG A 86 8.85 10.13 9.46
CA ARG A 86 9.05 9.17 8.36
C ARG A 86 8.49 9.64 7.01
N ALA A 87 7.59 10.62 7.00
CA ALA A 87 7.11 11.27 5.78
C ALA A 87 8.05 12.38 5.28
N ARG A 88 8.97 12.87 6.12
CA ARG A 88 9.95 13.91 5.76
C ARG A 88 11.29 13.33 5.28
N ASP A 89 11.60 12.11 5.68
CA ASP A 89 12.75 11.32 5.21
C ASP A 89 12.47 10.71 3.83
#